data_AF-A0A848SBS8-F1
#
_entry.id   AF-A0A848SBS8-F1
#
_cell.length_a   1.000
_cell.length_b   1.000
_cell.length_c   1.000
_cell.angle_alpha   90.00
_cell.angle_beta   90.00
_cell.angle_gamma   90.00
#
_symmetry.space_group_name_H-M   'P 1'
#
loop_
_entity.id
_entity.type
_entity.pdbx_description
1 polymer ?
#
loop_
_entity_poly.entity_id
_entity_poly.type
_entity_poly.pdbx_seq_one_letter_code
_entity_poly.pdbx_strand_id
1 'polypeptide(L)'
;MLVDFNTLPEESRVWIYQANRSFTEQELEEIKSKLNVFIDNWTAHGSDLQSGYTIKYKRFIVLGLNQNLNNATGCSIDASVHFIQQLEKEYDVDLMDKMNVSYKQGEYVAYKTLTDFRKMAKDNAVSKNTIVFNNLVTNIAEFNENWEVPASESWHGRFLK
;
A
#
# COMPACT_ATOMS: atom_id res chain seq x y z
N MET A 1 -16.81 8.05 -6.25
CA MET A 1 -17.62 8.12 -5.02
C MET A 1 -16.80 7.58 -3.86
N LEU A 2 -16.39 8.46 -2.95
CA LEU A 2 -15.69 8.07 -1.72
C LEU A 2 -16.62 7.38 -0.72
N VAL A 3 -16.17 6.25 -0.19
CA VAL A 3 -16.79 5.55 0.95
C VAL A 3 -15.73 5.23 2.01
N ASP A 4 -16.15 4.92 3.24
CA ASP A 4 -15.24 4.39 4.26
C ASP A 4 -14.66 3.06 3.77
N PHE A 5 -13.33 2.94 3.80
CA PHE A 5 -12.61 1.74 3.37
C PHE A 5 -13.11 0.47 4.08
N ASN A 6 -13.49 0.57 5.36
CA ASN A 6 -13.96 -0.60 6.13
C ASN A 6 -15.37 -1.06 5.74
N THR A 7 -16.08 -0.29 4.91
CA THR A 7 -17.41 -0.66 4.40
C THR A 7 -17.37 -1.32 3.03
N LEU A 8 -16.19 -1.37 2.40
CA LEU A 8 -16.01 -2.05 1.13
C LEU A 8 -16.12 -3.58 1.31
N PRO A 9 -16.74 -4.30 0.35
CA PRO A 9 -16.76 -5.77 0.35
C PRO A 9 -15.36 -6.37 0.37
N GLU A 10 -15.18 -7.56 0.95
CA GLU A 10 -13.87 -8.20 1.11
C GLU A 10 -13.18 -8.54 -0.22
N GLU A 11 -13.96 -8.79 -1.27
CA GLU A 11 -13.51 -9.01 -2.65
C GLU A 11 -13.06 -7.72 -3.35
N SER A 12 -13.27 -6.55 -2.74
CA SER A 12 -12.85 -5.27 -3.30
C SER A 12 -11.35 -5.28 -3.54
N ARG A 13 -10.95 -4.87 -4.74
CA ARG A 13 -9.55 -4.85 -5.15
C ARG A 13 -8.78 -3.81 -4.36
N VAL A 14 -7.54 -4.14 -3.98
CA VAL A 14 -6.65 -3.22 -3.29
C VAL A 14 -5.39 -2.89 -4.09
N TRP A 15 -4.91 -1.66 -3.92
CA TRP A 15 -3.57 -1.24 -4.33
C TRP A 15 -2.86 -0.62 -3.14
N ILE A 16 -1.66 -1.13 -2.85
CA ILE A 16 -0.84 -0.69 -1.73
C ILE A 16 0.41 0.01 -2.26
N TYR A 17 0.64 1.22 -1.77
CA TYR A 17 1.78 2.07 -2.08
C TYR A 17 2.51 2.37 -0.77
N GLN A 18 3.78 1.99 -0.70
CA GLN A 18 4.58 2.04 0.52
C GLN A 18 5.63 3.13 0.40
N ALA A 19 5.60 4.11 1.30
CA ALA A 19 6.62 5.15 1.35
C ALA A 19 7.98 4.61 1.86
N ASN A 20 9.09 5.12 1.35
CA ASN A 20 10.45 4.85 1.85
C ASN A 20 10.72 5.44 3.25
N ARG A 21 9.94 6.44 3.69
CA ARG A 21 9.93 6.98 5.06
C ARG A 21 8.51 7.09 5.60
N SER A 22 8.38 7.39 6.90
CA SER A 22 7.09 7.78 7.44
C SER A 22 6.73 9.20 7.01
N PHE A 23 5.46 9.42 6.73
CA PHE A 23 4.85 10.73 6.59
C PHE A 23 4.75 11.41 7.96
N THR A 24 4.93 12.73 7.97
CA THR A 24 4.65 13.58 9.13
C THR A 24 3.14 13.75 9.32
N GLU A 25 2.70 14.24 10.48
CA GLU A 25 1.26 14.52 10.70
C GLU A 25 0.70 15.52 9.69
N GLN A 26 1.47 16.57 9.37
CA GLN A 26 1.07 17.56 8.37
C GLN A 26 0.92 16.91 6.98
N GLU A 27 1.90 16.12 6.55
CA GLU A 27 1.83 15.41 5.27
C GLU A 27 0.62 14.46 5.23
N LEU A 28 0.30 13.78 6.35
CA LEU A 28 -0.86 12.90 6.43
C LEU A 28 -2.17 13.65 6.24
N GLU A 29 -2.32 14.83 6.83
CA GLU A 29 -3.51 15.68 6.65
C GLU A 29 -3.66 16.13 5.20
N GLU A 30 -2.56 16.59 4.59
CA GLU A 30 -2.55 17.04 3.20
C GLU A 30 -2.82 15.89 2.21
N ILE A 31 -2.18 14.73 2.41
CA ILE A 31 -2.40 13.52 1.60
C ILE A 31 -3.86 13.06 1.70
N LYS A 32 -4.45 13.04 2.90
CA LYS A 32 -5.88 12.70 3.09
C LYS A 32 -6.79 13.65 2.32
N SER A 33 -6.52 14.96 2.39
CA SER A 33 -7.30 15.95 1.64
C SER A 33 -7.21 15.72 0.13
N LYS A 34 -6.01 15.43 -0.39
CA LYS A 34 -5.80 15.12 -1.81
C LYS A 34 -6.46 13.81 -2.23
N LEU A 35 -6.39 12.78 -1.39
CA LEU A 35 -7.03 11.48 -1.61
C LEU A 35 -8.57 11.61 -1.66
N ASN A 36 -9.17 12.38 -0.75
CA ASN A 36 -10.61 12.64 -0.76
C ASN A 36 -11.04 13.23 -2.11
N VAL A 37 -10.35 14.30 -2.56
CA VAL A 37 -10.64 14.96 -3.83
C VAL A 37 -10.42 14.00 -5.00
N PHE A 38 -9.32 13.25 -5.03
CA PHE A 38 -9.04 12.31 -6.11
C PHE A 38 -10.11 11.22 -6.22
N ILE A 39 -10.45 10.57 -5.11
CA ILE A 39 -11.39 9.44 -5.07
C ILE A 39 -12.83 9.87 -5.40
N ASP A 40 -13.24 11.06 -4.96
CA ASP A 40 -14.55 11.59 -5.34
C ASP A 40 -14.66 11.81 -6.85
N ASN A 41 -13.56 12.19 -7.51
CA ASN A 41 -13.49 12.39 -8.96
C ASN A 41 -13.02 11.14 -9.72
N TRP A 42 -12.78 10.02 -9.03
CA TRP A 42 -12.25 8.82 -9.67
C TRP A 42 -13.37 8.04 -10.37
N THR A 43 -13.29 7.97 -11.70
CA THR A 43 -14.34 7.42 -12.56
C THR A 43 -13.78 6.44 -13.59
N ALA A 44 -14.63 5.53 -14.08
CA ALA A 44 -14.36 4.63 -15.19
C ALA A 44 -15.42 4.81 -16.28
N HIS A 45 -15.00 5.25 -17.48
CA HIS A 45 -15.91 5.58 -18.59
C HIS A 45 -17.06 6.52 -18.19
N GLY A 46 -16.80 7.48 -17.28
CA GLY A 46 -17.79 8.43 -16.79
C GLY A 46 -18.75 7.88 -15.74
N SER A 47 -18.61 6.61 -15.35
CA SER A 47 -19.31 6.02 -14.20
C SER A 47 -18.45 6.14 -12.95
N ASP A 48 -19.07 6.48 -11.82
CA ASP A 48 -18.38 6.57 -10.54
C ASP A 48 -17.85 5.22 -10.08
N LEU A 49 -16.62 5.22 -9.58
CA LEU A 49 -16.05 4.10 -8.88
C LEU A 49 -16.36 4.23 -7.39
N GLN A 50 -17.04 3.25 -6.80
CA GLN A 50 -17.21 3.18 -5.35
C GLN A 50 -15.89 2.70 -4.74
N SER A 51 -15.18 3.62 -4.11
CA SER A 51 -13.82 3.38 -3.65
C SER A 51 -13.54 4.08 -2.33
N GLY A 52 -12.55 3.59 -1.61
CA GLY A 52 -12.15 4.10 -0.31
C GLY A 52 -10.64 3.98 -0.16
N TYR A 53 -10.10 4.55 0.91
CA TYR A 53 -8.69 4.43 1.22
C TYR A 53 -8.44 4.34 2.72
N THR A 54 -7.27 3.80 3.08
CA THR A 54 -6.74 3.90 4.43
C THR A 54 -5.24 4.20 4.38
N ILE A 55 -4.75 4.90 5.41
CA ILE A 55 -3.32 5.12 5.61
C ILE A 55 -2.89 4.36 6.86
N LYS A 56 -1.96 3.42 6.72
CA LYS A 56 -1.47 2.58 7.81
C LYS A 56 -0.02 2.92 8.14
N TYR A 57 0.31 2.86 9.44
CA TYR A 57 1.67 3.05 9.96
C TYR A 57 2.37 4.34 9.48
N LYS A 58 1.59 5.38 9.14
CA LYS A 58 2.08 6.63 8.54
C LYS A 58 2.97 6.39 7.31
N ARG A 59 2.78 5.30 6.58
CA ARG A 59 3.70 4.88 5.51
C ARG A 59 2.98 4.32 4.29
N PHE A 60 1.91 3.57 4.52
CA PHE A 60 1.20 2.87 3.46
C PHE A 60 -0.05 3.61 3.09
N ILE A 61 -0.18 3.96 1.82
CA ILE A 61 -1.44 4.41 1.22
C ILE A 61 -2.08 3.18 0.58
N VAL A 62 -3.28 2.82 1.03
CA VAL A 62 -4.03 1.67 0.53
C VAL A 62 -5.30 2.19 -0.12
N LEU A 63 -5.46 1.95 -1.42
CA LEU A 63 -6.69 2.23 -2.16
C LEU A 63 -7.51 0.95 -2.27
N GLY A 64 -8.82 1.04 -2.06
CA GLY A 64 -9.78 -0.05 -2.23
C GLY A 64 -10.85 0.32 -3.25
N LEU A 65 -11.24 -0.63 -4.10
CA LEU A 65 -12.27 -0.45 -5.12
C LEU A 65 -13.26 -1.61 -5.13
N ASN A 66 -14.56 -1.28 -4.97
CA ASN A 66 -15.63 -2.25 -5.16
C ASN A 66 -15.86 -2.53 -6.65
N GLN A 67 -15.24 -3.61 -7.12
CA GLN A 67 -15.30 -4.04 -8.51
C GLN A 67 -16.66 -4.64 -8.94
N ASN A 68 -17.54 -4.98 -7.99
CA ASN A 68 -18.87 -5.52 -8.30
C ASN A 68 -19.82 -4.45 -8.86
N LEU A 69 -19.60 -3.18 -8.50
CA LEU A 69 -20.40 -2.07 -9.02
C LEU A 69 -19.87 -1.62 -10.38
N ASN A 70 -18.60 -1.21 -10.42
CA ASN A 70 -17.92 -0.79 -11.64
C ASN A 70 -16.46 -1.23 -11.57
N ASN A 71 -15.98 -1.84 -12.64
CA ASN A 71 -14.58 -2.22 -12.76
C ASN A 71 -13.72 -1.01 -13.15
N ALA A 72 -12.52 -0.93 -12.57
CA ALA A 72 -11.50 -0.02 -13.07
C ALA A 72 -11.12 -0.39 -14.50
N THR A 73 -11.10 0.61 -15.37
CA THR A 73 -10.59 0.56 -16.74
C THR A 73 -9.11 0.94 -16.78
N GLY A 74 -8.42 0.65 -17.89
CA GLY A 74 -7.02 1.06 -18.06
C GLY A 74 -6.80 2.54 -17.76
N CYS A 75 -7.61 3.44 -18.34
CA CYS A 75 -7.52 4.87 -18.08
C CYS A 75 -7.74 5.25 -16.62
N SER A 76 -8.67 4.58 -15.92
CA SER A 76 -8.90 4.86 -14.49
C SER A 76 -7.72 4.38 -13.62
N ILE A 77 -7.09 3.26 -13.98
CA ILE A 77 -5.89 2.77 -13.30
C ILE A 77 -4.73 3.74 -13.54
N ASP A 78 -4.54 4.19 -14.78
CA ASP A 78 -3.50 5.16 -15.13
C ASP A 78 -3.68 6.48 -14.36
N ALA A 79 -4.92 6.94 -14.19
CA ALA A 79 -5.23 8.11 -13.37
C ALA A 79 -4.81 7.92 -11.90
N SER A 80 -5.06 6.74 -11.32
CA SER A 80 -4.63 6.42 -9.95
C SER A 80 -3.12 6.35 -9.82
N VAL A 81 -2.43 5.76 -10.80
CA VAL A 81 -0.97 5.69 -10.84
C VAL A 81 -0.36 7.09 -10.93
N HIS A 82 -0.88 7.93 -11.83
CA HIS A 82 -0.41 9.31 -11.99
C HIS A 82 -0.64 10.14 -10.72
N PHE A 83 -1.79 9.97 -10.06
CA PHE A 83 -2.05 10.62 -8.77
C PHE A 83 -1.00 10.22 -7.71
N ILE A 84 -0.67 8.93 -7.58
CA ILE A 84 0.36 8.49 -6.64
C ILE A 84 1.74 9.05 -7.00
N GLN A 85 2.09 9.11 -8.28
CA GLN A 85 3.35 9.72 -8.74
C GLN A 85 3.43 11.22 -8.41
N GLN A 86 2.30 11.94 -8.41
CA GLN A 86 2.26 13.33 -7.96
C GLN A 86 2.58 13.44 -6.48
N LEU A 87 1.99 12.59 -5.63
CA LEU A 87 2.31 12.54 -4.19
C LEU A 87 3.79 12.20 -3.98
N GLU A 88 4.32 11.23 -4.73
CA GLU A 88 5.72 10.83 -4.67
C GLU A 88 6.66 12.03 -4.86
N LYS A 89 6.42 12.81 -5.91
CA LYS A 89 7.20 14.01 -6.24
C LYS A 89 7.01 15.14 -5.23
N GLU A 90 5.77 15.37 -4.78
CA GLU A 90 5.44 16.47 -3.88
C GLU A 90 6.06 16.30 -2.50
N TYR A 91 6.08 15.06 -2.00
CA TYR A 91 6.59 14.74 -0.67
C TYR A 91 8.03 14.20 -0.68
N ASP A 92 8.68 14.11 -1.84
CA ASP A 92 10.04 13.56 -1.98
C ASP A 92 10.19 12.20 -1.27
N VAL A 93 9.30 11.28 -1.64
CA VAL A 93 9.29 9.89 -1.17
C VAL A 93 9.41 8.94 -2.37
N ASP A 94 9.51 7.64 -2.11
CA ASP A 94 9.28 6.60 -3.12
C ASP A 94 8.00 5.87 -2.72
N LEU A 95 7.03 5.77 -3.62
CA LEU A 95 5.73 5.10 -3.44
C LEU A 95 5.49 3.99 -4.47
N MET A 96 6.24 4.02 -5.57
CA MET A 96 6.04 3.13 -6.72
C MET A 96 6.89 1.86 -6.64
N ASP A 97 8.02 1.86 -5.93
CA ASP A 97 8.85 0.66 -5.80
C ASP A 97 8.30 -0.35 -4.77
N LYS A 98 7.50 -1.29 -5.28
CA LYS A 98 6.93 -2.39 -4.50
C LYS A 98 7.95 -3.45 -4.06
N MET A 99 9.19 -3.39 -4.54
CA MET A 99 10.22 -4.39 -4.21
C MET A 99 10.92 -4.09 -2.89
N ASN A 100 10.87 -2.84 -2.42
CA ASN A 100 11.49 -2.44 -1.17
C ASN A 100 10.67 -2.92 0.04
N VAL A 101 11.39 -3.28 1.10
CA VAL A 101 10.84 -4.08 2.18
C VAL A 101 10.58 -3.20 3.39
N SER A 102 9.32 -3.10 3.78
CA SER A 102 8.96 -2.69 5.15
C SER A 102 8.81 -3.92 6.03
N TYR A 103 9.17 -3.78 7.31
CA TYR A 103 9.09 -4.85 8.30
C TYR A 103 8.93 -4.28 9.71
N LYS A 104 8.34 -5.06 10.61
CA LYS A 104 8.23 -4.67 12.02
C LYS A 104 9.58 -4.87 12.74
N GLN A 105 9.96 -3.85 13.51
CA GLN A 105 11.10 -3.88 14.42
C GLN A 105 10.61 -3.38 15.79
N GLY A 106 10.23 -4.33 16.65
CA GLY A 106 9.45 -4.02 17.84
C GLY A 106 8.11 -3.39 17.44
N GLU A 107 7.79 -2.26 18.05
CA GLU A 107 6.55 -1.51 17.80
C GLU A 107 6.59 -0.63 16.53
N TYR A 108 7.75 -0.52 15.87
CA TYR A 108 7.94 0.39 14.75
C TYR A 108 7.98 -0.34 13.40
N VAL A 109 7.64 0.39 12.33
CA VAL A 109 7.80 -0.08 10.94
C VAL A 109 9.07 0.52 10.33
N ALA A 110 10.06 -0.34 10.12
CA ALA A 110 11.30 -0.01 9.43
C ALA A 110 11.16 -0.24 7.92
N TYR A 111 12.05 0.39 7.16
CA TYR A 111 12.14 0.28 5.71
C TYR A 111 13.58 0.03 5.28
N LYS A 112 13.76 -0.84 4.29
CA LYS A 112 15.03 -1.07 3.62
C LYS A 112 14.83 -1.32 2.13
N THR A 113 15.85 -0.99 1.35
CA THR A 113 15.91 -1.48 -0.02
C THR A 113 15.92 -3.01 -0.03
N LEU A 114 15.45 -3.63 -1.11
CA LEU A 114 15.53 -5.09 -1.24
C LEU A 114 16.96 -5.62 -1.05
N THR A 115 17.95 -4.89 -1.59
CA THR A 115 19.37 -5.23 -1.48
C THR A 115 19.84 -5.23 -0.03
N ASP A 116 19.49 -4.19 0.73
CA ASP A 116 19.87 -4.09 2.15
C ASP A 116 19.14 -5.14 2.99
N PHE A 117 17.86 -5.40 2.72
CA PHE A 117 17.10 -6.44 3.42
C PHE A 117 17.72 -7.82 3.21
N ARG A 118 18.17 -8.14 1.98
CA ARG A 118 18.90 -9.39 1.70
C ARG A 118 20.22 -9.49 2.46
N LYS A 119 20.94 -8.38 2.64
CA LYS A 119 22.15 -8.34 3.46
C LYS A 119 21.81 -8.61 4.92
N MET A 120 20.78 -7.96 5.45
CA MET A 120 20.30 -8.18 6.81
C MET A 120 19.89 -9.64 7.06
N ALA A 121 19.22 -10.28 6.10
CA ALA A 121 18.87 -11.70 6.17
C ALA A 121 20.11 -12.61 6.24
N LYS A 122 21.16 -12.31 5.45
CA LYS A 122 22.43 -13.06 5.49
C LYS A 122 23.18 -12.88 6.80
N ASP A 123 23.10 -11.68 7.38
CA ASP A 123 23.76 -11.31 8.62
C ASP A 123 22.95 -11.71 9.87
N ASN A 124 21.84 -12.44 9.71
CA ASN A 124 20.89 -12.83 10.76
C ASN A 124 20.29 -11.65 11.55
N ALA A 125 20.26 -10.46 10.97
CA ALA A 125 19.63 -9.27 11.56
C ALA A 125 18.09 -9.29 11.44
N VAL A 126 17.56 -10.15 10.56
CA VAL A 126 16.13 -10.49 10.45
C VAL A 126 15.97 -12.01 10.44
N SER A 127 14.82 -12.50 10.87
CA SER A 127 14.54 -13.93 11.00
C SER A 127 13.30 -14.33 10.20
N LYS A 128 13.04 -15.64 10.12
CA LYS A 128 11.81 -16.20 9.54
C LYS A 128 10.53 -15.62 10.16
N ASN A 129 10.59 -15.27 11.45
CA ASN A 129 9.46 -14.73 12.21
C ASN A 129 9.37 -13.20 12.16
N THR A 130 10.30 -12.51 11.48
CA THR A 130 10.20 -11.06 11.29
C THR A 130 8.95 -10.75 10.48
N ILE A 131 8.03 -9.96 11.03
CA ILE A 131 6.81 -9.58 10.32
C ILE A 131 7.17 -8.60 9.20
N VAL A 132 6.72 -8.91 7.98
CA VAL A 132 6.92 -8.12 6.76
C VAL A 132 5.56 -7.77 6.16
N PHE A 133 5.56 -6.81 5.24
CA PHE A 133 4.34 -6.34 4.57
C PHE A 133 4.27 -6.88 3.13
N ASN A 134 3.26 -7.70 2.83
CA ASN A 134 3.02 -8.26 1.51
C ASN A 134 2.19 -7.29 0.66
N ASN A 135 2.83 -6.28 0.05
CA ASN A 135 2.13 -5.27 -0.76
C ASN A 135 1.59 -5.81 -2.11
N LEU A 136 1.61 -7.13 -2.32
CA LEU A 136 1.10 -7.83 -3.51
C LEU A 136 -0.28 -8.46 -3.31
N VAL A 137 -0.85 -8.40 -2.09
CA VAL A 137 -2.25 -8.78 -1.85
C VAL A 137 -3.19 -8.03 -2.80
N THR A 138 -4.25 -8.70 -3.22
CA THR A 138 -5.06 -8.27 -4.36
C THR A 138 -6.44 -7.75 -3.98
N ASN A 139 -6.97 -8.15 -2.82
CA ASN A 139 -8.28 -7.74 -2.32
C ASN A 139 -8.25 -7.45 -0.81
N ILE A 140 -9.37 -6.96 -0.27
CA ILE A 140 -9.50 -6.60 1.15
C ILE A 140 -9.38 -7.84 2.07
N ALA A 141 -9.91 -9.00 1.68
CA ALA A 141 -9.75 -10.24 2.45
C ALA A 141 -8.25 -10.56 2.66
N GLU A 142 -7.48 -10.60 1.58
CA GLU A 142 -6.05 -10.83 1.61
C GLU A 142 -5.31 -9.71 2.35
N PHE A 143 -5.76 -8.46 2.22
CA PHE A 143 -5.18 -7.34 2.97
C PHE A 143 -5.36 -7.50 4.48
N ASN A 144 -6.52 -7.99 4.92
CA ASN A 144 -6.80 -8.19 6.34
C ASN A 144 -6.04 -9.39 6.93
N GLU A 145 -5.92 -10.48 6.16
CA GLU A 145 -5.37 -11.75 6.65
C GLU A 145 -3.89 -11.97 6.32
N ASN A 146 -3.42 -11.48 5.17
CA ASN A 146 -2.14 -11.88 4.56
C ASN A 146 -1.21 -10.69 4.25
N TRP A 147 -1.58 -9.47 4.65
CA TRP A 147 -0.72 -8.30 4.45
C TRP A 147 0.43 -8.26 5.45
N GLU A 148 0.16 -8.51 6.73
CA GLU A 148 1.17 -8.57 7.79
C GLU A 148 1.46 -10.02 8.15
N VAL A 149 2.55 -10.56 7.61
CA VAL A 149 2.87 -11.99 7.75
C VAL A 149 4.33 -12.19 8.15
N PRO A 150 4.67 -13.31 8.81
CA PRO A 150 6.06 -13.72 8.98
C PRO A 150 6.80 -13.74 7.65
N ALA A 151 8.07 -13.33 7.65
CA ALA A 151 8.87 -13.30 6.44
C ALA A 151 8.93 -14.67 5.74
N SER A 152 8.92 -15.78 6.49
CA SER A 152 8.86 -17.15 5.95
C SER A 152 7.57 -17.49 5.19
N GLU A 153 6.47 -16.83 5.50
CA GLU A 153 5.15 -17.05 4.88
C GLU A 153 4.89 -16.10 3.70
N SER A 154 5.83 -15.20 3.45
CA SER A 154 5.80 -14.29 2.31
C SER A 154 6.90 -14.64 1.30
N TRP A 155 6.86 -13.96 0.17
CA TRP A 155 7.90 -14.07 -0.84
C TRP A 155 9.29 -13.65 -0.34
N HIS A 156 9.40 -12.93 0.78
CA HIS A 156 10.67 -12.56 1.41
C HIS A 156 11.42 -13.78 2.00
N GLY A 157 10.70 -14.86 2.31
CA GLY A 157 11.25 -16.10 2.85
C GLY A 157 12.33 -16.70 1.96
N ARG A 158 12.31 -16.41 0.66
CA ARG A 158 13.33 -16.82 -0.31
C ARG A 158 14.75 -16.31 0.00
N PHE A 159 14.90 -15.31 0.88
CA PHE A 159 16.20 -14.75 1.27
C PHE A 159 16.67 -15.24 2.64
N LEU A 160 15.82 -15.94 3.39
CA LEU A 160 16.10 -16.41 4.74
C LEU A 160 16.64 -17.84 4.66
N LYS A 161 17.68 -18.14 5.44
CA LYS A 161 18.21 -19.51 5.59
C LYS A 161 17.43 -20.28 6.65
#